data_AF-H1VMT5-F1
#
_entry.id   AF-H1VMT5-F1
#
_cell.length_a   1.000
_cell.length_b   1.000
_cell.length_c   1.000
_cell.angle_alpha   90.00
_cell.angle_beta   90.00
_cell.angle_gamma   90.00
#
_symmetry.space_group_name_H-M   'P 1'
#
loop_
_entity.id
_entity.type
_entity.pdbx_description
1 polymer ?
#
loop_
_entity_poly.entity_id
_entity_poly.type
_entity_poly.pdbx_seq_one_letter_code
_entity_poly.pdbx_strand_id
1 'polypeptide(L)'
;MPVDGHKKSRAKHACKECNSRRIRCNVTERHPCSNCETSQAACEVLPSRRGRYPRRPKRQKQGEEASSATPEPTGVTAAAAASATPPSAFTSAMAATLASLSTASPSTRLPSSGASQTPFRVETPGEASSTTGASTGASTGGSRFFGESNFITLVPGATEPGGEAVVGDGGLKGRLTFPVVPQTPQSDLATSPASANHISSATERYLRDEGALTFPDTQSCLPALRAYFKWFHPCFPILDRADVARRLVTMDISPLLLQAMLFIGSTYCDEAAIVAMGFKDRSEAKSVTYSRARVLFHSNWEKDEFTLIQSLFLCSFWRGGPTDWRDVRYWLGAVLTLAQTHGLHRSTRFTTKDANFARMRRRVWWSIYVRERQASVSLGLPCRIRDEDCDIEPLTATDLDNDSDEQQATNFGASEAEHIHYAIKMVEIAHLLGRIMDTQFAPGRGPPAPAEVAALKQQLEKWRESLPDDMRRGPDVGESSVLTCLIHLAY
;
A
#
# COMPACT_ATOMS: atom_id res chain seq x y z
N MET A 1 -24.64 -2.43 -62.94
CA MET A 1 -23.18 -2.21 -62.82
C MET A 1 -22.84 -2.20 -61.34
N PRO A 2 -22.26 -3.27 -60.77
CA PRO A 2 -21.93 -3.29 -59.35
C PRO A 2 -20.67 -2.45 -59.11
N VAL A 3 -20.72 -1.56 -58.11
CA VAL A 3 -19.56 -0.81 -57.62
C VAL A 3 -19.04 -1.58 -56.41
N ASP A 4 -17.96 -2.36 -56.60
CA ASP A 4 -17.28 -3.08 -55.54
C ASP A 4 -16.67 -2.11 -54.52
N GLY A 5 -17.39 -1.93 -53.41
CA GLY A 5 -16.94 -1.17 -52.26
C GLY A 5 -15.94 -1.95 -51.39
N HIS A 6 -14.76 -2.26 -51.93
CA HIS A 6 -13.66 -2.73 -51.10
C HIS A 6 -13.17 -1.58 -50.20
N LYS A 7 -13.45 -1.69 -48.90
CA LYS A 7 -12.87 -0.83 -47.86
C LYS A 7 -11.34 -0.88 -47.96
N LYS A 8 -10.73 0.19 -48.46
CA LYS A 8 -9.28 0.34 -48.58
C LYS A 8 -8.62 0.18 -47.21
N SER A 9 -7.80 -0.86 -47.08
CA SER A 9 -7.07 -1.18 -45.86
C SER A 9 -5.98 -0.15 -45.64
N ARG A 10 -6.07 0.64 -44.58
CA ARG A 10 -5.04 1.64 -44.26
C ARG A 10 -3.70 0.93 -44.02
N ALA A 11 -2.71 1.23 -44.86
CA ALA A 11 -1.36 0.71 -44.73
C ALA A 11 -0.82 0.91 -43.31
N LYS A 12 -0.43 -0.17 -42.62
CA LYS A 12 0.17 -0.10 -41.27
C LYS A 12 1.54 0.57 -41.27
N HIS A 13 2.22 0.63 -42.42
CA HIS A 13 3.51 1.29 -42.63
C HIS A 13 3.53 1.99 -43.99
N ALA A 14 3.94 3.25 -44.03
CA ALA A 14 4.23 3.99 -45.26
C ALA A 14 5.68 3.71 -45.71
N CYS A 15 5.96 3.82 -47.02
CA CYS A 15 7.35 3.84 -47.50
C CYS A 15 8.10 5.07 -46.96
N LYS A 16 9.44 5.03 -46.98
CA LYS A 16 10.29 6.13 -46.48
C LYS A 16 9.91 7.48 -47.10
N GLU A 17 9.73 7.51 -48.42
CA GLU A 17 9.44 8.74 -49.16
C GLU A 17 8.10 9.36 -48.75
N CYS A 18 7.01 8.58 -48.78
CA CYS A 18 5.70 9.08 -48.36
C CYS A 18 5.64 9.42 -46.87
N ASN A 19 6.40 8.69 -46.03
CA ASN A 19 6.51 8.99 -44.61
C ASN A 19 7.24 10.32 -44.38
N SER A 20 8.34 10.57 -45.10
CA SER A 20 9.10 11.83 -45.01
C SER A 20 8.24 13.03 -45.41
N ARG A 21 7.42 12.87 -46.46
CA ARG A 21 6.47 13.88 -46.94
C ARG A 21 5.17 13.94 -46.14
N ARG A 22 4.99 13.06 -45.14
CA ARG A 22 3.78 12.91 -44.31
C ARG A 22 2.47 12.78 -45.12
N ILE A 23 2.53 12.11 -46.28
CA ILE A 23 1.37 11.85 -47.15
C ILE A 23 0.91 10.39 -47.06
N ARG A 24 -0.37 10.14 -47.37
CA ARG A 24 -0.92 8.78 -47.34
C ARG A 24 -0.22 7.89 -48.37
N CYS A 25 0.26 6.75 -47.90
CA CYS A 25 0.97 5.77 -48.71
C CYS A 25 0.12 4.51 -48.89
N ASN A 26 -0.04 4.06 -50.14
CA ASN A 26 -0.72 2.81 -50.49
C ASN A 26 0.28 1.67 -50.78
N VAL A 27 1.49 1.71 -50.19
CA VAL A 27 2.55 0.74 -50.50
C VAL A 27 2.18 -0.71 -50.14
N THR A 28 1.24 -0.90 -49.22
CA THR A 28 0.70 -2.24 -48.89
C THR A 28 -0.27 -2.78 -49.94
N GLU A 29 -0.80 -1.92 -50.82
CA GLU A 29 -1.69 -2.28 -51.92
C GLU A 29 -0.93 -2.42 -53.25
N ARG A 30 0.10 -1.58 -53.48
CA ARG A 30 0.93 -1.58 -54.71
C ARG A 30 2.37 -1.13 -54.42
N HIS A 31 3.35 -1.78 -55.07
CA HIS A 31 4.77 -1.43 -54.96
C HIS A 31 5.41 -1.31 -56.37
N PRO A 32 6.01 -0.16 -56.76
CA PRO A 32 6.10 1.11 -56.02
C PRO A 32 4.72 1.71 -55.69
N CYS A 33 4.60 2.43 -54.58
CA CYS A 33 3.34 3.09 -54.25
C CYS A 33 3.03 4.21 -55.25
N SER A 34 1.74 4.55 -55.45
CA SER A 34 1.32 5.47 -56.51
C SER A 34 2.05 6.82 -56.47
N ASN A 35 2.27 7.36 -55.27
CA ASN A 35 2.98 8.63 -55.11
C ASN A 35 4.46 8.53 -55.50
N CYS A 36 5.12 7.40 -55.22
CA CYS A 36 6.53 7.19 -55.57
C CYS A 36 6.69 6.94 -57.07
N GLU A 37 5.73 6.24 -57.69
CA GLU A 37 5.69 6.06 -59.14
C GLU A 37 5.54 7.40 -59.87
N THR A 38 4.58 8.25 -59.45
CA THR A 38 4.40 9.59 -60.04
C THR A 38 5.60 10.50 -59.80
N SER A 39 6.24 10.40 -58.64
CA SER A 39 7.41 11.22 -58.30
C SER A 39 8.72 10.66 -58.85
N GLN A 40 8.69 9.52 -59.58
CA GLN A 40 9.86 8.77 -60.03
C GLN A 40 10.91 8.55 -58.91
N ALA A 41 10.44 8.33 -57.68
CA ALA A 41 11.27 8.20 -56.49
C ALA A 41 11.35 6.74 -56.02
N ALA A 42 12.47 6.35 -55.40
CA ALA A 42 12.66 5.00 -54.87
C ALA A 42 11.68 4.70 -53.71
N CYS A 43 10.80 3.72 -53.91
CA CYS A 43 9.82 3.33 -52.91
C CYS A 43 10.40 2.26 -51.97
N GLU A 44 11.04 2.68 -50.88
CA GLU A 44 11.61 1.75 -49.89
C GLU A 44 10.70 1.56 -48.67
N VAL A 45 10.34 0.31 -48.35
CA VAL A 45 9.59 -0.04 -47.13
C VAL A 45 10.55 -0.60 -46.09
N LEU A 46 10.61 0.02 -44.91
CA LEU A 46 11.44 -0.46 -43.80
C LEU A 46 10.81 -1.69 -43.14
N PRO A 47 11.54 -2.81 -42.95
CA PRO A 47 11.04 -3.96 -42.21
C PRO A 47 10.91 -3.64 -40.70
N SER A 48 9.76 -4.00 -40.11
CA SER A 48 9.49 -3.85 -38.68
C SER A 48 10.45 -4.70 -37.84
N ARG A 49 11.13 -4.08 -36.86
CA ARG A 49 12.06 -4.74 -35.91
C ARG A 49 11.37 -5.41 -34.69
N ARG A 50 10.06 -5.71 -34.74
CA ARG A 50 9.41 -6.53 -33.70
C ARG A 50 9.45 -8.01 -34.11
N GLY A 51 10.21 -8.78 -33.32
CA GLY A 51 10.57 -10.18 -33.57
C GLY A 51 9.38 -11.13 -33.78
N ARG A 52 9.57 -12.03 -34.74
CA ARG A 52 8.79 -13.26 -34.92
C ARG A 52 9.37 -14.31 -33.97
N TYR A 53 8.61 -14.77 -32.99
CA TYR A 53 8.85 -16.08 -32.38
C TYR A 53 8.05 -17.14 -33.15
N PRO A 54 8.67 -18.21 -33.67
CA PRO A 54 7.93 -19.32 -34.29
C PRO A 54 7.17 -20.09 -33.21
N ARG A 55 5.83 -20.15 -33.29
CA ARG A 55 5.03 -21.08 -32.49
C ARG A 55 4.91 -22.42 -33.23
N ARG A 56 5.28 -23.52 -32.57
CA ARG A 56 5.06 -24.91 -33.04
C ARG A 56 3.56 -25.20 -33.20
N PRO A 57 3.10 -25.90 -34.26
CA PRO A 57 1.69 -26.23 -34.42
C PRO A 57 1.26 -27.39 -33.51
N LYS A 58 0.13 -27.22 -32.84
CA LYS A 58 -0.53 -28.23 -31.99
C LYS A 58 -1.46 -29.08 -32.86
N ARG A 59 -1.25 -30.39 -32.84
CA ARG A 59 -1.94 -31.42 -33.63
C ARG A 59 -3.41 -31.56 -33.21
N GLN A 60 -4.33 -31.42 -34.16
CA GLN A 60 -5.76 -31.73 -34.03
C GLN A 60 -5.98 -33.24 -33.88
N LYS A 61 -6.91 -33.63 -33.00
CA LYS A 61 -7.64 -34.90 -33.11
C LYS A 61 -9.12 -34.62 -32.85
N GLN A 62 -9.91 -34.91 -33.88
CA GLN A 62 -11.37 -35.00 -33.86
C GLN A 62 -11.81 -36.20 -33.01
N GLY A 63 -13.01 -36.10 -32.44
CA GLY A 63 -13.54 -36.99 -31.42
C GLY A 63 -14.30 -38.21 -31.94
N GLU A 64 -15.04 -38.82 -31.01
CA GLU A 64 -16.14 -39.76 -31.29
C GLU A 64 -17.08 -39.79 -30.06
N GLU A 65 -18.38 -39.77 -30.36
CA GLU A 65 -19.54 -39.82 -29.47
C GLU A 65 -19.83 -41.25 -28.99
N ALA A 66 -20.46 -41.42 -27.83
CA ALA A 66 -21.55 -42.40 -27.64
C ALA A 66 -22.32 -42.16 -26.33
N SER A 67 -23.64 -42.38 -26.44
CA SER A 67 -24.77 -42.11 -25.53
C SER A 67 -24.97 -43.19 -24.45
N SER A 68 -25.59 -42.84 -23.30
CA SER A 68 -26.91 -43.39 -22.89
C SER A 68 -27.31 -43.10 -21.43
N ALA A 69 -28.49 -42.47 -21.29
CA ALA A 69 -29.62 -42.76 -20.38
C ALA A 69 -29.52 -42.80 -18.83
N THR A 70 -30.39 -41.99 -18.23
CA THR A 70 -30.95 -41.85 -16.86
C THR A 70 -31.68 -43.12 -16.34
N PRO A 71 -32.19 -43.25 -15.07
CA PRO A 71 -33.02 -42.27 -14.33
C PRO A 71 -32.79 -42.11 -12.80
N GLU A 72 -33.40 -41.04 -12.26
CA GLU A 72 -33.62 -40.73 -10.84
C GLU A 72 -34.49 -41.78 -10.09
N PRO A 73 -34.65 -41.64 -8.76
CA PRO A 73 -35.91 -41.07 -8.27
C PRO A 73 -35.78 -40.06 -7.11
N THR A 74 -36.46 -38.92 -7.28
CA THR A 74 -37.41 -38.24 -6.37
C THR A 74 -37.38 -38.49 -4.85
N GLY A 75 -37.40 -37.39 -4.08
CA GLY A 75 -38.55 -37.18 -3.17
C GLY A 75 -38.37 -36.46 -1.82
N VAL A 76 -38.90 -35.22 -1.77
CA VAL A 76 -39.89 -34.73 -0.76
C VAL A 76 -39.41 -34.06 0.56
N THR A 77 -39.54 -32.71 0.59
CA THR A 77 -40.10 -31.77 1.61
C THR A 77 -39.61 -31.79 3.08
N ALA A 78 -39.71 -30.76 3.94
CA ALA A 78 -39.99 -29.33 3.94
C ALA A 78 -39.85 -28.84 5.41
N ALA A 79 -39.61 -27.53 5.60
CA ALA A 79 -40.01 -26.67 6.73
C ALA A 79 -39.57 -27.00 8.18
N ALA A 80 -38.93 -26.03 8.86
CA ALA A 80 -39.60 -25.16 9.84
C ALA A 80 -38.60 -24.24 10.56
N ALA A 81 -39.07 -23.04 10.87
CA ALA A 81 -38.38 -21.97 11.56
C ALA A 81 -38.23 -22.22 13.07
N ALA A 82 -37.21 -21.61 13.68
CA ALA A 82 -37.27 -21.15 15.06
C ALA A 82 -36.31 -19.97 15.27
N SER A 83 -36.89 -18.83 15.62
CA SER A 83 -36.25 -17.62 16.08
C SER A 83 -35.64 -17.81 17.46
N ALA A 84 -34.42 -17.33 17.70
CA ALA A 84 -33.92 -17.00 19.02
C ALA A 84 -32.91 -15.85 18.95
N THR A 85 -33.29 -14.72 19.51
CA THR A 85 -32.51 -13.47 19.63
C THR A 85 -31.60 -13.54 20.87
N PRO A 86 -30.31 -13.17 20.78
CA PRO A 86 -29.49 -12.83 21.95
C PRO A 86 -29.22 -11.31 22.06
N PRO A 87 -28.81 -10.81 23.24
CA PRO A 87 -28.92 -9.40 23.62
C PRO A 87 -27.80 -8.51 23.08
N SER A 88 -28.14 -7.23 22.93
CA SER A 88 -27.33 -6.17 22.35
C SER A 88 -26.44 -5.49 23.38
N ALA A 89 -25.14 -5.35 23.10
CA ALA A 89 -24.28 -4.22 23.52
C ALA A 89 -22.84 -4.35 22.98
N PHE A 90 -22.64 -4.45 21.64
CA PHE A 90 -21.29 -4.19 21.08
C PHE A 90 -21.25 -3.79 19.58
N THR A 91 -22.38 -3.74 18.86
CA THR A 91 -22.36 -3.69 17.38
C THR A 91 -22.89 -2.39 16.74
N SER A 92 -23.06 -1.31 17.51
CA SER A 92 -23.75 -0.10 17.00
C SER A 92 -22.96 0.76 15.99
N ALA A 93 -21.63 0.61 15.86
CA ALA A 93 -20.83 1.52 15.02
C ALA A 93 -20.64 1.08 13.55
N MET A 94 -21.00 -0.14 13.16
CA MET A 94 -20.79 -0.65 11.79
C MET A 94 -22.07 -0.99 11.01
N ALA A 95 -23.23 -1.05 11.67
CA ALA A 95 -24.51 -1.37 11.02
C ALA A 95 -25.37 -0.15 10.65
N ALA A 96 -25.10 1.04 11.22
CA ALA A 96 -25.95 2.23 11.03
C ALA A 96 -25.74 2.98 9.69
N THR A 97 -24.72 2.65 8.90
CA THR A 97 -24.40 3.38 7.65
C THR A 97 -24.98 2.74 6.38
N LEU A 98 -25.47 1.50 6.46
CA LEU A 98 -26.07 0.80 5.30
C LEU A 98 -27.59 1.01 5.17
N ALA A 99 -28.25 1.64 6.15
CA ALA A 99 -29.70 1.83 6.16
C ALA A 99 -30.18 3.22 5.68
N SER A 100 -29.29 4.11 5.22
CA SER A 100 -29.66 5.49 4.82
C SER A 100 -29.39 5.84 3.35
N LEU A 101 -29.12 4.86 2.48
CA LEU A 101 -28.86 5.10 1.04
C LEU A 101 -29.88 4.48 0.09
N SER A 102 -31.09 4.19 0.56
CA SER A 102 -32.16 3.68 -0.31
C SER A 102 -33.46 4.42 -0.06
N THR A 103 -33.58 5.61 -0.65
CA THR A 103 -34.82 6.15 -1.24
C THR A 103 -34.53 7.52 -1.86
N ALA A 104 -34.47 7.57 -3.20
CA ALA A 104 -35.09 8.60 -4.05
C ALA A 104 -34.44 8.64 -5.45
N SER A 105 -35.15 8.13 -6.45
CA SER A 105 -35.17 8.75 -7.78
C SER A 105 -36.05 10.01 -7.68
N PRO A 106 -35.79 11.07 -8.49
CA PRO A 106 -36.51 11.13 -9.76
C PRO A 106 -35.71 11.73 -10.94
N SER A 107 -36.17 11.35 -12.13
CA SER A 107 -35.89 11.99 -13.41
C SER A 107 -36.40 13.43 -13.49
N THR A 108 -35.62 14.34 -14.08
CA THR A 108 -36.15 15.42 -14.93
C THR A 108 -35.12 15.85 -15.98
N ARG A 109 -35.60 16.11 -17.21
CA ARG A 109 -34.82 16.50 -18.40
C ARG A 109 -34.67 18.03 -18.54
N LEU A 110 -33.63 18.39 -19.33
CA LEU A 110 -33.45 19.55 -20.25
C LEU A 110 -33.00 20.91 -19.66
N PRO A 111 -32.37 21.82 -20.45
CA PRO A 111 -31.83 21.71 -21.82
C PRO A 111 -30.37 22.21 -22.02
N SER A 112 -29.89 22.01 -23.25
CA SER A 112 -28.61 22.44 -23.82
C SER A 112 -28.39 23.95 -23.90
N SER A 113 -27.15 24.41 -23.74
CA SER A 113 -26.65 25.67 -24.30
C SER A 113 -25.15 25.53 -24.56
N GLY A 114 -24.73 25.73 -25.80
CA GLY A 114 -23.33 25.62 -26.22
C GLY A 114 -22.55 26.92 -26.07
N ALA A 115 -21.22 26.82 -26.02
CA ALA A 115 -20.31 27.71 -26.75
C ALA A 115 -18.84 27.24 -26.59
N SER A 116 -18.20 27.07 -27.76
CA SER A 116 -16.81 27.34 -28.13
C SER A 116 -15.65 26.74 -27.32
N GLN A 117 -15.07 25.72 -27.95
CA GLN A 117 -13.70 25.25 -27.77
C GLN A 117 -12.69 26.27 -28.32
N THR A 118 -11.61 26.51 -27.59
CA THR A 118 -10.33 26.96 -28.17
C THR A 118 -9.23 25.99 -27.73
N PRO A 119 -8.43 25.42 -28.64
CA PRO A 119 -7.38 24.49 -28.28
C PRO A 119 -6.10 25.23 -27.84
N PHE A 120 -5.62 24.95 -26.63
CA PHE A 120 -4.33 25.42 -26.16
C PHE A 120 -3.21 24.69 -26.90
N ARG A 121 -2.34 25.47 -27.55
CA ARG A 121 -1.26 25.05 -28.45
C ARG A 121 -0.07 24.52 -27.63
N VAL A 122 0.31 23.27 -27.86
CA VAL A 122 1.60 22.72 -27.38
C VAL A 122 2.68 23.17 -28.37
N GLU A 123 3.51 24.11 -27.95
CA GLU A 123 4.72 24.48 -28.68
C GLU A 123 5.80 23.42 -28.49
N THR A 124 6.42 23.03 -29.59
CA THR A 124 7.55 22.10 -29.66
C THR A 124 8.83 22.91 -29.47
N PRO A 125 9.80 22.48 -28.62
CA PRO A 125 11.07 23.19 -28.54
C PRO A 125 11.85 23.00 -29.85
N GLY A 126 11.99 24.09 -30.59
CA GLY A 126 12.94 24.21 -31.69
C GLY A 126 14.36 24.38 -31.14
N GLU A 127 15.31 23.75 -31.83
CA GLU A 127 16.74 24.02 -31.69
C GLU A 127 17.03 25.51 -31.96
N ALA A 128 17.57 26.21 -30.98
CA ALA A 128 18.33 27.44 -31.20
C ALA A 128 19.32 27.69 -30.06
N SER A 129 20.59 27.50 -30.39
CA SER A 129 21.79 28.24 -29.97
C SER A 129 22.03 28.61 -28.50
N SER A 130 22.97 27.88 -27.92
CA SER A 130 24.13 28.37 -27.15
C SER A 130 24.14 29.83 -26.66
N THR A 131 24.12 30.01 -25.34
CA THR A 131 25.03 30.93 -24.62
C THR A 131 25.26 30.43 -23.19
N THR A 132 26.47 29.89 -22.99
CA THR A 132 27.37 30.05 -21.82
C THR A 132 26.78 30.20 -20.41
N GLY A 133 27.06 29.18 -19.59
CA GLY A 133 26.96 29.21 -18.13
C GLY A 133 27.35 27.86 -17.54
N ALA A 134 28.54 27.36 -17.90
CA ALA A 134 29.05 26.10 -17.36
C ALA A 134 29.45 26.30 -15.89
N SER A 135 28.67 25.75 -14.96
CA SER A 135 29.18 25.33 -13.65
C SER A 135 29.47 23.83 -13.74
N THR A 136 30.76 23.50 -13.83
CA THR A 136 31.28 22.14 -13.70
C THR A 136 31.09 21.66 -12.27
N GLY A 137 29.95 21.03 -11.99
CA GLY A 137 29.69 20.27 -10.76
C GLY A 137 30.26 18.86 -10.88
N ALA A 138 31.12 18.50 -9.93
CA ALA A 138 31.95 17.29 -9.92
C ALA A 138 31.16 15.98 -10.13
N SER A 139 31.66 15.17 -11.06
CA SER A 139 31.24 13.79 -11.26
C SER A 139 31.78 12.90 -10.14
N THR A 140 30.96 12.62 -9.14
CA THR A 140 31.18 11.49 -8.24
C THR A 140 29.87 10.73 -8.07
N GLY A 141 29.78 9.55 -8.71
CA GLY A 141 28.75 8.55 -8.43
C GLY A 141 27.43 8.69 -9.18
N GLY A 142 27.45 8.56 -10.51
CA GLY A 142 26.32 8.12 -11.34
C GLY A 142 25.12 9.07 -11.47
N SER A 143 24.47 9.51 -10.40
CA SER A 143 23.17 10.17 -10.46
C SER A 143 23.24 11.63 -10.92
N ARG A 144 22.44 12.01 -11.93
CA ARG A 144 22.26 13.38 -12.42
C ARG A 144 21.01 14.00 -11.79
N PHE A 145 21.17 15.13 -11.11
CA PHE A 145 20.06 15.93 -10.59
C PHE A 145 19.65 16.98 -11.63
N PHE A 146 18.38 17.01 -12.02
CA PHE A 146 17.85 17.93 -13.05
C PHE A 146 17.06 19.11 -12.47
N GLY A 147 17.07 19.27 -11.14
CA GLY A 147 16.33 20.32 -10.44
C GLY A 147 14.92 19.91 -10.02
N GLU A 148 14.39 20.64 -9.03
CA GLU A 148 13.11 20.38 -8.36
C GLU A 148 11.89 20.60 -9.27
N SER A 149 12.05 21.43 -10.31
CA SER A 149 10.99 21.75 -11.28
C SER A 149 10.89 20.75 -12.43
N ASN A 150 11.78 19.74 -12.49
CA ASN A 150 11.74 18.73 -13.53
C ASN A 150 11.04 17.45 -13.06
N PHE A 151 10.19 16.86 -13.91
CA PHE A 151 9.48 15.60 -13.63
C PHE A 151 10.42 14.40 -13.39
N ILE A 152 11.67 14.52 -13.84
CA ILE A 152 12.72 13.54 -13.62
C ILE A 152 13.81 14.23 -12.81
N THR A 153 13.52 14.46 -11.52
CA THR A 153 14.37 15.20 -10.59
C THR A 153 15.75 14.58 -10.42
N LEU A 154 15.82 13.24 -10.46
CA LEU A 154 17.07 12.47 -10.35
C LEU A 154 17.07 11.35 -11.40
N VAL A 155 18.12 11.29 -12.23
CA VAL A 155 18.40 10.13 -13.10
C VAL A 155 19.64 9.43 -12.59
N PRO A 156 19.51 8.21 -12.06
CA PRO A 156 20.66 7.37 -11.77
C PRO A 156 21.48 7.16 -13.04
N GLY A 157 22.78 7.42 -12.98
CA GLY A 157 23.66 7.20 -14.12
C GLY A 157 23.81 5.74 -14.43
N ALA A 158 24.06 5.45 -15.71
CA ALA A 158 24.51 4.12 -16.10
C ALA A 158 25.80 3.80 -15.33
N THR A 159 25.80 2.68 -14.62
CA THR A 159 27.06 2.06 -14.19
C THR A 159 27.85 1.74 -15.45
N GLU A 160 29.04 2.34 -15.58
CA GLU A 160 30.02 2.00 -16.63
C GLU A 160 30.16 0.47 -16.70
N PRO A 161 30.16 -0.16 -17.89
CA PRO A 161 30.26 -1.63 -18.05
C PRO A 161 31.63 -2.23 -17.66
N GLY A 162 32.39 -1.62 -16.75
CA GLY A 162 33.80 -1.93 -16.48
C GLY A 162 34.11 -2.55 -15.11
N GLY A 163 33.12 -2.75 -14.24
CA GLY A 163 33.32 -3.48 -12.97
C GLY A 163 32.91 -4.93 -13.14
N GLU A 164 33.85 -5.87 -13.00
CA GLU A 164 33.56 -7.31 -12.99
C GLU A 164 32.41 -7.61 -12.02
N ALA A 165 31.23 -7.90 -12.58
CA ALA A 165 30.19 -8.57 -11.85
C ALA A 165 30.76 -9.95 -11.51
N VAL A 166 31.04 -10.20 -10.23
CA VAL A 166 31.23 -11.55 -9.73
C VAL A 166 29.90 -12.27 -10.01
N VAL A 167 29.87 -13.02 -11.10
CA VAL A 167 28.78 -13.92 -11.46
C VAL A 167 28.84 -15.05 -10.45
N GLY A 168 28.18 -14.86 -9.31
CA GLY A 168 27.76 -15.97 -8.47
C GLY A 168 26.78 -16.80 -9.29
N ASP A 169 27.12 -18.07 -9.50
CA ASP A 169 26.29 -19.06 -10.18
C ASP A 169 24.92 -19.16 -9.48
N GLY A 170 23.90 -18.56 -10.09
CA GLY A 170 22.56 -18.42 -9.53
C GLY A 170 21.86 -17.21 -10.14
N GLY A 171 21.12 -17.42 -11.23
CA GLY A 171 20.49 -16.39 -12.06
C GLY A 171 19.47 -15.49 -11.35
N LEU A 172 19.92 -14.59 -10.50
CA LEU A 172 19.16 -13.46 -10.00
C LEU A 172 19.37 -12.28 -10.93
N LYS A 173 18.30 -11.86 -11.63
CA LYS A 173 18.29 -10.58 -12.35
C LYS A 173 18.70 -9.47 -11.39
N GLY A 174 19.80 -8.77 -11.70
CA GLY A 174 20.31 -7.67 -10.90
C GLY A 174 19.20 -6.70 -10.49
N ARG A 175 19.07 -6.48 -9.18
CA ARG A 175 18.04 -5.65 -8.58
C ARG A 175 18.33 -4.19 -8.92
N LEU A 176 17.48 -3.57 -9.73
CA LEU A 176 17.52 -2.13 -10.02
C LEU A 176 16.89 -1.33 -8.87
N THR A 177 17.41 -1.48 -7.65
CA THR A 177 17.18 -0.48 -6.61
C THR A 177 18.24 0.58 -6.79
N PHE A 178 17.83 1.74 -7.28
CA PHE A 178 18.70 2.91 -7.27
C PHE A 178 18.70 3.44 -5.84
N PRO A 179 19.81 3.33 -5.08
CA PRO A 179 19.88 4.02 -3.82
C PRO A 179 19.68 5.50 -4.11
N VAL A 180 18.67 6.11 -3.48
CA VAL A 180 18.63 7.56 -3.39
C VAL A 180 19.92 7.92 -2.67
N VAL A 181 20.84 8.56 -3.38
CA VAL A 181 22.14 8.96 -2.82
C VAL A 181 21.82 9.79 -1.58
N PRO A 182 22.36 9.47 -0.39
CA PRO A 182 22.06 10.18 0.86
C PRO A 182 22.31 11.70 0.77
N GLN A 183 23.13 12.09 -0.20
CA GLN A 183 23.39 13.45 -0.59
C GLN A 183 23.15 13.56 -2.10
N THR A 184 21.91 13.87 -2.49
CA THR A 184 21.75 14.66 -3.70
C THR A 184 22.68 15.87 -3.57
N PRO A 185 23.47 16.25 -4.60
CA PRO A 185 24.15 17.53 -4.57
C PRO A 185 23.05 18.56 -4.36
N GLN A 186 22.96 19.08 -3.13
CA GLN A 186 22.03 20.13 -2.78
C GLN A 186 22.25 21.21 -3.84
N SER A 187 21.17 21.72 -4.41
CA SER A 187 21.28 23.01 -5.06
C SER A 187 22.04 23.92 -4.10
N ASP A 188 22.98 24.73 -4.59
CA ASP A 188 23.77 25.68 -3.80
C ASP A 188 22.92 26.75 -3.05
N LEU A 189 21.62 26.50 -2.87
CA LEU A 189 20.68 27.17 -1.97
C LEU A 189 20.94 26.85 -0.48
N ALA A 190 21.86 25.94 -0.16
CA ALA A 190 22.26 25.59 1.21
C ALA A 190 22.90 26.76 2.00
N THR A 191 23.12 27.93 1.39
CA THR A 191 23.50 29.17 2.09
C THR A 191 22.33 29.99 2.64
N SER A 192 21.08 29.53 2.53
CA SER A 192 19.98 30.14 3.28
C SER A 192 19.91 29.55 4.70
N PRO A 193 19.84 30.36 5.77
CA PRO A 193 19.64 29.89 7.15
C PRO A 193 18.34 29.10 7.36
N ALA A 194 17.47 29.02 6.34
CA ALA A 194 16.28 28.18 6.30
C ALA A 194 16.55 26.69 5.96
N SER A 195 17.79 26.31 5.60
CA SER A 195 18.13 24.94 5.14
C SER A 195 18.79 24.04 6.20
N ALA A 196 18.80 24.42 7.47
CA ALA A 196 19.28 23.54 8.53
C ALA A 196 18.15 22.60 8.97
N ASN A 197 18.47 21.35 9.29
CA ASN A 197 17.60 20.32 9.91
C ASN A 197 16.94 20.74 11.25
N HIS A 198 16.97 22.03 11.58
CA HIS A 198 16.50 22.61 12.81
C HIS A 198 15.10 23.19 12.61
N ILE A 199 14.19 22.87 13.53
CA ILE A 199 12.85 23.43 13.58
C ILE A 199 12.99 24.91 13.94
N SER A 200 12.32 25.80 13.18
CA SER A 200 12.41 27.23 13.45
C SER A 200 11.84 27.54 14.84
N SER A 201 12.36 28.57 15.52
CA SER A 201 11.82 28.99 16.82
C SER A 201 10.34 29.38 16.75
N ALA A 202 9.86 29.85 15.59
CA ALA A 202 8.45 30.15 15.37
C ALA A 202 7.61 28.88 15.30
N THR A 203 8.10 27.85 14.59
CA THR A 203 7.46 26.53 14.52
C THR A 203 7.43 25.86 15.89
N GLU A 204 8.50 25.94 16.67
CA GLU A 204 8.52 25.38 18.03
C GLU A 204 7.48 26.05 18.94
N ARG A 205 7.35 27.38 18.90
CA ARG A 205 6.30 28.10 19.65
C ARG A 205 4.91 27.65 19.21
N TYR A 206 4.66 27.60 17.91
CA TYR A 206 3.38 27.10 17.37
C TYR A 206 3.05 25.70 17.90
N LEU A 207 4.02 24.78 17.91
CA LEU A 207 3.82 23.43 18.43
C LEU A 207 3.54 23.39 19.93
N ARG A 208 4.13 24.29 20.72
CA ARG A 208 3.82 24.43 22.16
C ARG A 208 2.42 25.01 22.36
N ASP A 209 2.02 25.99 21.56
CA ASP A 209 0.71 26.63 21.63
C ASP A 209 -0.43 25.67 21.24
N GLU A 210 -0.19 24.79 20.25
CA GLU A 210 -1.08 23.67 19.89
C GLU A 210 -1.05 22.53 20.95
N GLY A 211 -0.19 22.64 21.97
CA GLY A 211 0.01 21.64 23.00
C GLY A 211 0.67 20.35 22.52
N ALA A 212 1.25 20.34 21.32
CA ALA A 212 1.81 19.13 20.71
C ALA A 212 3.02 18.58 21.47
N LEU A 213 3.73 19.45 22.17
CA LEU A 213 4.84 19.11 23.07
C LEU A 213 4.41 19.00 24.55
N THR A 214 3.10 19.04 24.81
CA THR A 214 2.53 18.93 26.15
C THR A 214 2.00 17.52 26.38
N PHE A 215 2.50 16.88 27.44
CA PHE A 215 2.16 15.52 27.83
C PHE A 215 1.67 15.49 29.28
N PRO A 216 0.74 14.59 29.63
CA PRO A 216 0.49 14.25 31.03
C PRO A 216 1.77 13.74 31.69
N ASP A 217 1.85 13.82 33.01
CA ASP A 217 2.96 13.22 33.73
C ASP A 217 3.04 11.70 33.48
N THR A 218 4.22 11.13 33.72
CA THR A 218 4.50 9.72 33.42
C THR A 218 3.52 8.77 34.11
N GLN A 219 3.06 9.06 35.34
CA GLN A 219 2.13 8.18 36.05
C GLN A 219 0.74 8.25 35.45
N SER A 220 0.28 9.43 35.07
CA SER A 220 -1.03 9.63 34.44
C SER A 220 -1.13 8.98 33.07
N CYS A 221 -0.06 8.97 32.28
CA CYS A 221 -0.07 8.39 30.94
C CYS A 221 0.24 6.87 30.90
N LEU A 222 0.86 6.32 31.95
CA LEU A 222 1.27 4.92 32.01
C LEU A 222 0.14 3.91 31.80
N PRO A 223 -1.07 4.06 32.37
CA PRO A 223 -2.18 3.15 32.11
C PRO A 223 -2.61 3.11 30.63
N ALA A 224 -2.58 4.25 29.93
CA ALA A 224 -2.89 4.31 28.50
C ALA A 224 -1.82 3.57 27.67
N LEU A 225 -0.54 3.73 28.02
CA LEU A 225 0.55 3.00 27.38
C LEU A 225 0.50 1.50 27.66
N ARG A 226 0.12 1.09 28.88
CA ARG A 226 -0.16 -0.32 29.20
C ARG A 226 -1.31 -0.87 28.36
N ALA A 227 -2.38 -0.09 28.17
CA ALA A 227 -3.50 -0.48 27.33
C ALA A 227 -3.09 -0.64 25.85
N TYR A 228 -2.21 0.22 25.34
CA TYR A 228 -1.60 0.04 24.02
C TYR A 228 -0.93 -1.33 23.89
N PHE A 229 -0.04 -1.66 24.82
CA PHE A 229 0.73 -2.91 24.78
C PHE A 229 -0.09 -4.17 25.06
N LYS A 230 -1.21 -4.03 25.78
CA LYS A 230 -2.13 -5.13 26.07
C LYS A 230 -3.07 -5.42 24.91
N TRP A 231 -3.66 -4.39 24.30
CA TRP A 231 -4.80 -4.57 23.39
C TRP A 231 -4.48 -4.31 21.92
N PHE A 232 -3.51 -3.43 21.64
CA PHE A 232 -3.18 -3.04 20.26
C PHE A 232 -1.93 -3.75 19.75
N HIS A 233 -0.88 -3.79 20.56
CA HIS A 233 0.43 -4.34 20.18
C HIS A 233 0.37 -5.83 19.73
N PRO A 234 -0.44 -6.72 20.35
CA PRO A 234 -0.59 -8.08 19.83
C PRO A 234 -1.12 -8.16 18.40
N CYS A 235 -1.95 -7.20 17.99
CA CYS A 235 -2.49 -7.13 16.64
C CYS A 235 -1.49 -6.51 15.66
N PHE A 236 -0.71 -5.54 16.13
CA PHE A 236 0.23 -4.77 15.32
C PHE A 236 1.52 -4.50 16.10
N PRO A 237 2.46 -5.47 16.14
CA PRO A 237 3.65 -5.45 16.99
C PRO A 237 4.76 -4.54 16.43
N ILE A 238 4.42 -3.28 16.15
CA ILE A 238 5.29 -2.34 15.44
C ILE A 238 6.35 -1.67 16.32
N LEU A 239 6.32 -1.90 17.64
CA LEU A 239 7.24 -1.33 18.62
C LEU A 239 7.90 -2.45 19.45
N ASP A 240 9.05 -2.14 20.05
CA ASP A 240 9.72 -3.02 21.02
C ASP A 240 9.38 -2.58 22.46
N ARG A 241 8.92 -3.51 23.29
CA ARG A 241 8.48 -3.20 24.67
C ARG A 241 9.61 -2.65 25.53
N ALA A 242 10.78 -3.27 25.44
CA ALA A 242 11.95 -2.90 26.23
C ALA A 242 12.51 -1.56 25.77
N ASP A 243 12.59 -1.31 24.46
CA ASP A 243 13.03 -0.03 23.91
C ASP A 243 12.11 1.12 24.35
N VAL A 244 10.79 0.93 24.27
CA VAL A 244 9.83 1.96 24.71
C VAL A 244 9.92 2.19 26.22
N ALA A 245 10.00 1.12 27.03
CA ALA A 245 10.15 1.25 28.48
C ALA A 245 11.42 2.02 28.85
N ARG A 246 12.55 1.68 28.23
CA ARG A 246 13.83 2.36 28.41
C ARG A 246 13.74 3.83 28.02
N ARG A 247 13.22 4.15 26.83
CA ARG A 247 13.09 5.54 26.35
C ARG A 247 12.15 6.40 27.19
N LEU A 248 11.12 5.81 27.79
CA LEU A 248 10.24 6.51 28.72
C LEU A 248 10.97 6.85 30.03
N VAL A 249 11.80 5.96 30.55
CA VAL A 249 12.61 6.23 31.76
C VAL A 249 13.66 7.31 31.48
N THR A 250 14.33 7.24 30.32
CA THR A 250 15.35 8.23 29.94
C THR A 250 14.79 9.52 29.36
N MET A 251 13.46 9.64 29.24
CA MET A 251 12.78 10.79 28.63
C MET A 251 13.25 11.11 27.20
N ASP A 252 13.58 10.05 26.44
CA ASP A 252 14.14 10.09 25.08
C ASP A 252 13.17 9.47 24.05
N ILE A 253 11.89 9.45 24.37
CA ILE A 253 10.86 9.02 23.41
C ILE A 253 10.47 10.19 22.52
N SER A 254 10.32 9.91 21.22
CA SER A 254 9.85 10.92 20.27
C SER A 254 8.50 11.50 20.70
N PRO A 255 8.33 12.84 20.72
CA PRO A 255 7.03 13.46 20.96
C PRO A 255 5.96 13.00 19.97
N LEU A 256 6.32 12.81 18.70
CA LEU A 256 5.39 12.33 17.67
C LEU A 256 4.91 10.92 17.99
N LEU A 257 5.85 10.02 18.31
CA LEU A 257 5.53 8.64 18.66
C LEU A 257 4.70 8.58 19.94
N LEU A 258 5.07 9.34 20.98
CA LEU A 258 4.35 9.33 22.25
C LEU A 258 2.92 9.86 22.09
N GLN A 259 2.68 10.95 21.35
CA GLN A 259 1.32 11.42 21.07
C GLN A 259 0.51 10.34 20.33
N ALA A 260 1.12 9.69 19.34
CA ALA A 260 0.46 8.63 18.57
C ALA A 260 0.17 7.37 19.41
N MET A 261 1.07 7.00 20.33
CA MET A 261 0.86 5.91 21.28
C MET A 261 -0.26 6.23 22.28
N LEU A 262 -0.31 7.46 22.81
CA LEU A 262 -1.40 7.89 23.71
C LEU A 262 -2.73 7.95 22.99
N PHE A 263 -2.77 8.35 21.72
CA PHE A 263 -3.95 8.29 20.87
C PHE A 263 -4.54 6.87 20.80
N ILE A 264 -3.69 5.88 20.53
CA ILE A 264 -4.12 4.48 20.47
C ILE A 264 -4.47 3.97 21.87
N GLY A 265 -3.61 4.21 22.86
CA GLY A 265 -3.82 3.80 24.25
C GLY A 265 -5.15 4.31 24.83
N SER A 266 -5.51 5.55 24.52
CA SER A 266 -6.80 6.16 24.91
C SER A 266 -8.01 5.40 24.35
N THR A 267 -7.86 4.67 23.25
CA THR A 267 -8.95 3.84 22.71
C THR A 267 -9.30 2.67 23.62
N TYR A 268 -8.34 2.17 24.40
CA TYR A 268 -8.46 0.91 25.14
C TYR A 268 -8.35 1.06 26.66
N CYS A 269 -7.85 2.18 27.17
CA CYS A 269 -7.71 2.38 28.60
C CYS A 269 -9.05 2.69 29.28
N ASP A 270 -9.05 2.46 30.60
CA ASP A 270 -10.20 2.76 31.45
C ASP A 270 -10.48 4.26 31.52
N GLU A 271 -11.74 4.62 31.81
CA GLU A 271 -12.18 6.02 31.97
C GLU A 271 -11.36 6.77 33.02
N ALA A 272 -10.94 6.10 34.10
CA ALA A 272 -10.10 6.69 35.14
C ALA A 272 -8.75 7.19 34.61
N ALA A 273 -8.15 6.47 33.65
CA ALA A 273 -6.90 6.89 33.01
C ALA A 273 -7.10 8.10 32.10
N ILE A 274 -8.24 8.18 31.41
CA ILE A 274 -8.60 9.34 30.59
C ILE A 274 -8.70 10.61 31.45
N VAL A 275 -9.40 10.52 32.58
CA VAL A 275 -9.53 11.64 33.53
C VAL A 275 -8.20 11.99 34.17
N ALA A 276 -7.38 11.00 34.55
CA ALA A 276 -6.05 11.24 35.11
C ALA A 276 -5.12 11.97 34.13
N MET A 277 -5.21 11.69 32.82
CA MET A 277 -4.50 12.43 31.78
C MET A 277 -5.02 13.86 31.55
N GLY A 278 -6.09 14.26 32.24
CA GLY A 278 -6.68 15.59 32.17
C GLY A 278 -7.70 15.79 31.05
N PHE A 279 -8.21 14.71 30.46
CA PHE A 279 -9.26 14.76 29.44
C PHE A 279 -10.64 14.52 30.05
N LYS A 280 -11.66 15.17 29.49
CA LYS A 280 -13.06 15.00 29.88
C LYS A 280 -13.56 13.59 29.55
N ASP A 281 -13.26 13.12 28.34
CA ASP A 281 -13.75 11.84 27.84
C ASP A 281 -12.81 11.25 26.77
N ARG A 282 -13.07 9.98 26.43
CA ARG A 282 -12.26 9.22 25.46
C ARG A 282 -12.24 9.88 24.07
N SER A 283 -13.32 10.55 23.67
CA SER A 283 -13.41 11.21 22.37
C SER A 283 -12.45 12.40 22.31
N GLU A 284 -12.46 13.24 23.35
CA GLU A 284 -11.53 14.35 23.50
C GLU A 284 -10.09 13.87 23.55
N ALA A 285 -9.77 12.88 24.40
CA ALA A 285 -8.42 12.34 24.53
C ALA A 285 -7.86 11.89 23.18
N LYS A 286 -8.65 11.12 22.41
CA LYS A 286 -8.27 10.65 21.07
C LYS A 286 -8.11 11.80 20.09
N SER A 287 -9.05 12.74 20.06
CA SER A 287 -9.02 13.87 19.14
C SER A 287 -7.80 14.77 19.37
N VAL A 288 -7.50 15.08 20.63
CA VAL A 288 -6.38 15.96 21.03
C VAL A 288 -5.05 15.29 20.76
N THR A 289 -4.83 14.05 21.23
CA THR A 289 -3.57 13.32 21.02
C THR A 289 -3.29 13.06 19.54
N TYR A 290 -4.30 12.68 18.74
CA TYR A 290 -4.17 12.58 17.30
C TYR A 290 -3.82 13.93 16.65
N SER A 291 -4.54 15.00 16.99
CA SER A 291 -4.31 16.33 16.40
C SER A 291 -2.89 16.83 16.70
N ARG A 292 -2.40 16.58 17.92
CA ARG A 292 -1.03 16.87 18.35
C ARG A 292 0.01 16.07 17.57
N ALA A 293 -0.18 14.76 17.38
CA ALA A 293 0.67 13.95 16.51
C ALA A 293 0.68 14.48 15.07
N ARG A 294 -0.49 14.85 14.53
CA ARG A 294 -0.61 15.38 13.17
C ARG A 294 0.15 16.68 12.96
N VAL A 295 0.10 17.64 13.90
CA VAL A 295 0.84 18.91 13.75
C VAL A 295 2.35 18.72 13.88
N LEU A 296 2.82 17.76 14.70
CA LEU A 296 4.22 17.36 14.76
C LEU A 296 4.70 16.79 13.42
N PHE A 297 3.90 15.92 12.80
CA PHE A 297 4.19 15.38 11.48
C PHE A 297 4.26 16.48 10.41
N HIS A 298 3.24 17.34 10.32
CA HIS A 298 3.23 18.41 9.31
C HIS A 298 4.33 19.46 9.50
N SER A 299 4.85 19.59 10.73
CA SER A 299 5.98 20.47 11.04
C SER A 299 7.34 19.80 10.82
N ASN A 300 7.36 18.58 10.27
CA ASN A 300 8.56 17.78 10.05
C ASN A 300 9.39 17.59 11.34
N TRP A 301 8.71 17.33 12.46
CA TRP A 301 9.38 17.20 13.77
C TRP A 301 10.29 15.97 13.85
N GLU A 302 9.75 14.80 13.50
CA GLU A 302 10.47 13.54 13.58
C GLU A 302 11.48 13.41 12.44
N LYS A 303 12.73 13.05 12.79
CA LYS A 303 13.83 12.87 11.84
C LYS A 303 14.21 11.40 11.68
N ASP A 304 13.97 10.57 12.69
CA ASP A 304 14.13 9.14 12.57
C ASP A 304 12.99 8.57 11.72
N GLU A 305 13.32 8.21 10.48
CA GLU A 305 12.36 7.76 9.48
C GLU A 305 11.59 6.51 9.92
N PHE A 306 12.23 5.66 10.73
CA PHE A 306 11.60 4.46 11.24
C PHE A 306 10.54 4.78 12.32
N THR A 307 10.88 5.65 13.27
CA THR A 307 9.95 6.21 14.28
C THR A 307 8.81 6.98 13.60
N LEU A 308 9.11 7.70 12.51
CA LEU A 308 8.11 8.38 11.70
C LEU A 308 7.12 7.36 11.09
N ILE A 309 7.60 6.31 10.43
CA ILE A 309 6.75 5.24 9.87
C ILE A 309 5.87 4.62 10.94
N GLN A 310 6.43 4.27 12.11
CA GLN A 310 5.68 3.71 13.23
C GLN A 310 4.58 4.67 13.71
N SER A 311 4.91 5.96 13.86
CA SER A 311 3.95 6.97 14.30
C SER A 311 2.81 7.17 13.28
N LEU A 312 3.13 7.24 11.98
CA LEU A 312 2.12 7.38 10.93
C LEU A 312 1.24 6.13 10.81
N PHE A 313 1.81 4.95 11.05
CA PHE A 313 1.03 3.72 11.14
C PHE A 313 -0.01 3.81 12.26
N LEU A 314 0.34 4.33 13.44
CA LEU A 314 -0.62 4.56 14.52
C LEU A 314 -1.67 5.62 14.12
N CYS A 315 -1.27 6.73 13.49
CA CYS A 315 -2.23 7.74 12.99
C CYS A 315 -3.25 7.16 12.00
N SER A 316 -2.92 6.07 11.30
CA SER A 316 -3.85 5.42 10.38
C SER A 316 -5.11 4.84 11.03
N PHE A 317 -5.16 4.70 12.35
CA PHE A 317 -6.36 4.29 13.08
C PHE A 317 -7.33 5.45 13.35
N TRP A 318 -6.98 6.68 12.95
CA TRP A 318 -7.91 7.81 13.01
C TRP A 318 -9.09 7.62 12.05
N ARG A 319 -10.29 7.84 12.58
CA ARG A 319 -11.53 7.95 11.80
C ARG A 319 -12.19 9.26 12.19
N GLY A 320 -11.97 10.28 11.38
CA GLY A 320 -12.62 11.57 11.54
C GLY A 320 -14.10 11.52 11.14
N GLY A 321 -14.76 12.67 11.19
CA GLY A 321 -16.12 12.81 10.68
C GLY A 321 -16.18 12.63 9.15
N PRO A 322 -17.38 12.55 8.55
CA PRO A 322 -17.56 12.30 7.10
C PRO A 322 -16.85 13.30 6.17
N THR A 323 -16.47 14.48 6.67
CA THR A 323 -15.79 15.53 5.93
C THR A 323 -14.26 15.53 6.13
N ASP A 324 -13.74 14.73 7.05
CA ASP A 324 -12.30 14.64 7.29
C ASP A 324 -11.64 13.74 6.24
N TRP A 325 -11.00 14.39 5.26
CA TRP A 325 -10.26 13.69 4.21
C TRP A 325 -8.95 13.08 4.72
N ARG A 326 -8.45 13.48 5.91
CA ARG A 326 -7.26 12.89 6.55
C ARG A 326 -7.65 11.70 7.42
N ASP A 327 -8.37 10.78 6.79
CA ASP A 327 -8.87 9.56 7.40
C ASP A 327 -7.84 8.42 7.30
N VAL A 328 -8.30 7.20 7.60
CA VAL A 328 -7.54 5.96 7.47
C VAL A 328 -6.75 5.86 6.16
N ARG A 329 -7.34 6.24 5.03
CA ARG A 329 -6.74 6.03 3.70
C ARG A 329 -5.61 7.01 3.42
N TYR A 330 -5.70 8.23 3.92
CA TYR A 330 -4.64 9.24 3.81
C TYR A 330 -3.38 8.77 4.55
N TRP A 331 -3.53 8.42 5.83
CA TRP A 331 -2.42 7.99 6.66
C TRP A 331 -1.81 6.66 6.21
N LEU A 332 -2.65 5.70 5.78
CA LEU A 332 -2.14 4.46 5.16
C LEU A 332 -1.36 4.75 3.88
N GLY A 333 -1.82 5.68 3.04
CA GLY A 333 -1.08 6.10 1.86
C GLY A 333 0.28 6.69 2.18
N ALA A 334 0.35 7.57 3.20
CA ALA A 334 1.59 8.19 3.66
C ALA A 334 2.58 7.14 4.20
N VAL A 335 2.14 6.28 5.12
CA VAL A 335 3.03 5.26 5.73
C VAL A 335 3.47 4.20 4.71
N LEU A 336 2.60 3.80 3.78
CA LEU A 336 2.96 2.88 2.69
C LEU A 336 4.05 3.47 1.79
N THR A 337 3.87 4.74 1.39
CA THR A 337 4.83 5.44 0.54
C THR A 337 6.20 5.49 1.22
N LEU A 338 6.26 5.86 2.50
CA LEU A 338 7.51 5.88 3.25
C LEU A 338 8.09 4.47 3.41
N ALA A 339 7.30 3.51 3.88
CA ALA A 339 7.76 2.13 4.07
C ALA A 339 8.33 1.52 2.77
N GLN A 340 7.69 1.78 1.63
CA GLN A 340 8.20 1.33 0.33
C GLN A 340 9.47 2.07 -0.09
N THR A 341 9.54 3.38 0.12
CA THR A 341 10.73 4.20 -0.15
C THR A 341 11.94 3.71 0.65
N HIS A 342 11.74 3.33 1.92
CA HIS A 342 12.78 2.74 2.78
C HIS A 342 12.98 1.22 2.55
N GLY A 343 12.31 0.64 1.56
CA GLY A 343 12.46 -0.75 1.16
C GLY A 343 11.99 -1.75 2.21
N LEU A 344 11.06 -1.40 3.11
CA LEU A 344 10.56 -2.33 4.15
C LEU A 344 9.91 -3.57 3.52
N HIS A 345 9.24 -3.40 2.38
CA HIS A 345 8.68 -4.49 1.56
C HIS A 345 9.69 -5.44 0.92
N ARG A 346 11.00 -5.17 1.10
CA ARG A 346 12.06 -5.92 0.46
C ARG A 346 12.89 -6.73 1.46
N SER A 347 13.35 -7.90 1.02
CA SER A 347 14.32 -8.72 1.76
C SER A 347 15.60 -7.95 2.02
N THR A 348 16.11 -8.10 3.24
CA THR A 348 17.37 -7.54 3.72
C THR A 348 18.41 -8.61 4.07
N ARG A 349 18.13 -9.89 3.73
CA ARG A 349 18.97 -11.06 4.06
C ARG A 349 20.47 -10.89 3.73
N PHE A 350 20.78 -10.10 2.72
CA PHE A 350 22.15 -9.87 2.25
C PHE A 350 22.65 -8.44 2.46
N THR A 351 21.82 -7.55 3.01
CA THR A 351 22.13 -6.11 3.12
C THR A 351 22.30 -5.62 4.55
N THR A 352 21.67 -6.24 5.54
CA THR A 352 21.85 -5.89 6.96
C THR A 352 22.42 -7.06 7.76
N LYS A 353 23.32 -6.75 8.70
CA LYS A 353 23.80 -7.70 9.72
C LYS A 353 23.08 -7.51 11.06
N ASP A 354 22.33 -6.42 11.22
CA ASP A 354 21.56 -6.16 12.44
C ASP A 354 20.27 -6.99 12.43
N ALA A 355 20.27 -8.06 13.22
CA ALA A 355 19.14 -8.96 13.37
C ALA A 355 17.94 -8.29 14.03
N ASN A 356 18.15 -7.42 15.02
CA ASN A 356 17.07 -6.74 15.74
C ASN A 356 16.33 -5.79 14.80
N PHE A 357 17.09 -4.99 14.04
CA PHE A 357 16.53 -4.13 13.00
C PHE A 357 15.80 -4.93 11.92
N ALA A 358 16.37 -6.04 11.44
CA ALA A 358 15.72 -6.89 10.44
C ALA A 358 14.37 -7.47 10.93
N ARG A 359 14.31 -7.94 12.18
CA ARG A 359 13.06 -8.41 12.82
C ARG A 359 12.03 -7.29 12.88
N MET A 360 12.42 -6.12 13.40
CA MET A 360 11.51 -4.98 13.53
C MET A 360 10.96 -4.51 12.17
N ARG A 361 11.79 -4.50 11.11
CA ARG A 361 11.33 -4.22 9.74
C ARG A 361 10.23 -5.18 9.29
N ARG A 362 10.39 -6.48 9.55
CA ARG A 362 9.35 -7.48 9.25
C ARG A 362 8.08 -7.24 10.04
N ARG A 363 8.18 -6.99 11.36
CA ARG A 363 7.02 -6.66 12.20
C ARG A 363 6.24 -5.45 11.65
N VAL A 364 6.94 -4.37 11.32
CA VAL A 364 6.34 -3.13 10.80
C VAL A 364 5.71 -3.34 9.43
N TRP A 365 6.43 -3.95 8.48
CA TRP A 365 5.90 -4.20 7.14
C TRP A 365 4.64 -5.06 7.17
N TRP A 366 4.68 -6.18 7.89
CA TRP A 366 3.53 -7.10 7.95
C TRP A 366 2.33 -6.49 8.69
N SER A 367 2.56 -5.60 9.66
CA SER A 367 1.48 -4.82 10.30
C SER A 367 0.83 -3.84 9.31
N ILE A 368 1.63 -3.13 8.50
CA ILE A 368 1.14 -2.25 7.42
C ILE A 368 0.36 -3.08 6.40
N TYR A 369 0.87 -4.24 6.01
CA TYR A 369 0.25 -5.15 5.05
C TYR A 369 -1.15 -5.58 5.48
N VAL A 370 -1.27 -6.10 6.70
CA VAL A 370 -2.57 -6.52 7.28
C VAL A 370 -3.53 -5.33 7.31
N ARG A 371 -3.09 -4.18 7.81
CA ARG A 371 -3.96 -3.02 7.96
C ARG A 371 -4.46 -2.45 6.64
N GLU A 372 -3.61 -2.40 5.61
CA GLU A 372 -4.01 -1.93 4.27
C GLU A 372 -5.03 -2.88 3.62
N ARG A 373 -4.85 -4.20 3.76
CA ARG A 373 -5.82 -5.19 3.24
C ARG A 373 -7.16 -5.08 3.95
N GLN A 374 -7.16 -4.98 5.28
CA GLN A 374 -8.39 -4.76 6.07
C GLN A 374 -9.10 -3.47 5.65
N ALA A 375 -8.36 -2.35 5.57
CA ALA A 375 -8.94 -1.06 5.20
C ALA A 375 -9.51 -1.06 3.77
N SER A 376 -8.81 -1.69 2.83
CA SER A 376 -9.24 -1.82 1.43
C SER A 376 -10.55 -2.58 1.32
N VAL A 377 -10.67 -3.72 2.01
CA VAL A 377 -11.92 -4.52 2.04
C VAL A 377 -13.06 -3.74 2.68
N SER A 378 -12.85 -3.19 3.88
CA SER A 378 -13.93 -2.51 4.60
C SER A 378 -14.47 -1.28 3.86
N LEU A 379 -13.65 -0.66 3.01
CA LEU A 379 -14.03 0.51 2.22
C LEU A 379 -14.43 0.17 0.77
N GLY A 380 -14.30 -1.08 0.35
CA GLY A 380 -14.53 -1.50 -1.04
C GLY A 380 -13.59 -0.82 -2.04
N LEU A 381 -12.35 -0.54 -1.62
CA LEU A 381 -11.36 0.17 -2.44
C LEU A 381 -10.22 -0.76 -2.84
N PRO A 382 -9.53 -0.51 -3.97
CA PRO A 382 -8.35 -1.27 -4.34
C PRO A 382 -7.25 -1.17 -3.28
N CYS A 383 -6.56 -2.28 -3.07
CA CYS A 383 -5.37 -2.33 -2.23
C CYS A 383 -4.17 -1.74 -2.97
N ARG A 384 -3.34 -0.97 -2.27
CA ARG A 384 -2.14 -0.36 -2.83
C ARG A 384 -0.92 -1.28 -2.85
N ILE A 385 -0.97 -2.37 -2.10
CA ILE A 385 0.12 -3.35 -2.06
C ILE A 385 -0.12 -4.40 -3.14
N ARG A 386 0.90 -4.60 -3.97
CA ARG A 386 0.96 -5.69 -4.95
C ARG A 386 1.91 -6.75 -4.40
N ASP A 387 1.43 -7.98 -4.30
CA ASP A 387 2.21 -9.07 -3.70
C ASP A 387 3.46 -9.37 -4.54
N GLU A 388 3.41 -9.15 -5.86
CA GLU A 388 4.54 -9.36 -6.77
C GLU A 388 5.71 -8.38 -6.55
N ASP A 389 5.44 -7.23 -5.91
CA ASP A 389 6.46 -6.22 -5.65
C ASP A 389 7.20 -6.48 -4.31
N CYS A 390 6.71 -7.44 -3.51
CA CYS A 390 7.22 -7.76 -2.18
C CYS A 390 8.10 -9.02 -2.20
N ASP A 391 9.33 -8.94 -1.64
CA ASP A 391 10.20 -10.11 -1.44
C ASP A 391 10.71 -10.25 0.01
N ILE A 392 10.14 -9.48 0.93
CA ILE A 392 10.40 -9.61 2.38
C ILE A 392 10.02 -11.00 2.89
N GLU A 393 10.79 -11.50 3.86
CA GLU A 393 10.54 -12.81 4.46
C GLU A 393 9.23 -12.83 5.27
N PRO A 394 8.52 -13.98 5.34
CA PRO A 394 7.34 -14.13 6.18
C PRO A 394 7.60 -13.80 7.64
N LEU A 395 6.56 -13.35 8.35
CA LEU A 395 6.62 -13.15 9.80
C LEU A 395 6.73 -14.51 10.51
N THR A 396 7.66 -14.64 11.45
CA THR A 396 7.90 -15.87 12.21
C THR A 396 7.79 -15.63 13.71
N ALA A 397 7.70 -16.70 14.51
CA ALA A 397 7.67 -16.59 15.98
C ALA A 397 8.89 -15.86 16.54
N THR A 398 10.08 -16.17 16.00
CA THR A 398 11.34 -15.53 16.40
C THR A 398 11.36 -14.03 16.16
N ASP A 399 10.56 -13.55 15.20
CA ASP A 399 10.41 -12.11 14.99
C ASP A 399 9.74 -11.47 16.18
N LEU A 400 8.86 -12.14 16.91
CA LEU A 400 7.98 -11.64 17.97
C LEU A 400 8.41 -12.05 19.39
N ASP A 401 9.25 -13.09 19.53
CA ASP A 401 9.69 -13.64 20.82
C ASP A 401 10.60 -12.71 21.64
N ASN A 402 11.31 -11.77 20.99
CA ASN A 402 12.39 -10.99 21.62
C ASN A 402 11.94 -9.86 22.56
N ASP A 403 10.66 -9.80 22.96
CA ASP A 403 10.20 -8.90 24.02
C ASP A 403 10.58 -9.44 25.44
N SER A 404 11.46 -10.44 25.51
CA SER A 404 11.73 -11.31 26.67
C SER A 404 13.18 -11.27 27.15
N ASP A 405 13.84 -10.11 27.17
CA ASP A 405 14.97 -9.95 28.09
C ASP A 405 14.41 -10.03 29.52
N GLU A 406 14.44 -11.24 30.09
CA GLU A 406 13.93 -11.66 31.42
C GLU A 406 14.44 -10.79 32.60
N GLN A 407 15.36 -9.86 32.34
CA GLN A 407 16.02 -9.03 33.35
C GLN A 407 15.41 -7.63 33.51
N GLN A 408 14.42 -7.25 32.71
CA GLN A 408 13.61 -6.05 32.98
C GLN A 408 12.14 -6.39 32.88
N ALA A 409 11.48 -6.57 34.03
CA ALA A 409 10.03 -6.49 34.12
C ALA A 409 9.60 -5.08 33.66
N THR A 410 9.44 -4.91 32.35
CA THR A 410 8.97 -3.65 31.79
C THR A 410 7.56 -3.42 32.34
N ASN A 411 7.18 -2.15 32.48
CA ASN A 411 5.82 -1.79 32.89
C ASN A 411 4.72 -2.27 31.90
N PHE A 412 5.09 -2.94 30.80
CA PHE A 412 4.25 -3.29 29.68
C PHE A 412 4.01 -4.79 29.50
N GLY A 413 4.49 -5.64 30.42
CA GLY A 413 4.30 -7.09 30.35
C GLY A 413 5.12 -7.76 29.25
N ALA A 414 4.84 -9.04 28.99
CA ALA A 414 5.56 -9.88 28.04
C ALA A 414 4.68 -10.27 26.83
N SER A 415 5.32 -10.77 25.77
CA SER A 415 4.62 -11.40 24.65
C SER A 415 4.16 -12.81 25.06
N GLU A 416 2.90 -13.14 24.77
CA GLU A 416 2.31 -14.45 25.03
C GLU A 416 2.23 -15.25 23.71
N ALA A 417 2.17 -16.58 23.80
CA ALA A 417 2.10 -17.45 22.61
C ALA A 417 0.91 -17.09 21.70
N GLU A 418 -0.24 -16.76 22.29
CA GLU A 418 -1.43 -16.34 21.55
C GLU A 418 -1.18 -15.06 20.74
N HIS A 419 -0.40 -14.09 21.24
CA HIS A 419 -0.06 -12.88 20.50
C HIS A 419 0.71 -13.20 19.22
N ILE A 420 1.64 -14.16 19.32
CA ILE A 420 2.48 -14.62 18.22
C ILE A 420 1.65 -15.33 17.17
N HIS A 421 0.81 -16.28 17.60
CA HIS A 421 -0.09 -17.03 16.73
C HIS A 421 -1.06 -16.09 16.00
N TYR A 422 -1.66 -15.13 16.72
CA TYR A 422 -2.56 -14.14 16.14
C TYR A 422 -1.88 -13.34 15.03
N ALA A 423 -0.72 -12.73 15.31
CA ALA A 423 -0.02 -11.88 14.34
C ALA A 423 0.34 -12.64 13.06
N ILE A 424 0.87 -13.87 13.18
CA ILE A 424 1.22 -14.71 12.03
C ILE A 424 -0.03 -15.09 11.23
N LYS A 425 -1.09 -15.57 11.90
CA LYS A 425 -2.30 -16.02 11.21
C LYS A 425 -3.09 -14.87 10.58
N MET A 426 -3.03 -13.67 11.15
CA MET A 426 -3.59 -12.46 10.54
C MET A 426 -2.86 -12.07 9.24
N VAL A 427 -1.54 -12.26 9.17
CA VAL A 427 -0.79 -12.07 7.91
C VAL A 427 -1.23 -13.10 6.87
N GLU A 428 -1.36 -14.38 7.25
CA GLU A 428 -1.80 -15.43 6.34
C GLU A 428 -3.19 -15.15 5.74
N ILE A 429 -4.19 -14.81 6.57
CA ILE A 429 -5.54 -14.51 6.07
C ILE A 429 -5.59 -13.20 5.29
N ALA A 430 -4.74 -12.20 5.61
CA ALA A 430 -4.68 -10.97 4.83
C ALA A 430 -4.24 -11.21 3.37
N HIS A 431 -3.42 -12.22 3.09
CA HIS A 431 -3.11 -12.64 1.71
C HIS A 431 -4.33 -13.25 1.00
N LEU A 432 -5.07 -14.13 1.68
CA LEU A 432 -6.31 -14.70 1.15
C LEU A 432 -7.34 -13.60 0.87
N LEU A 433 -7.45 -12.63 1.78
CA LEU A 433 -8.32 -11.49 1.69
C LEU A 433 -8.01 -10.61 0.46
N GLY A 434 -6.72 -10.35 0.20
CA GLY A 434 -6.27 -9.67 -1.02
C GLY A 434 -6.68 -10.42 -2.29
N ARG A 435 -6.46 -11.74 -2.33
CA ARG A 435 -6.84 -12.57 -3.48
C ARG A 435 -8.35 -12.65 -3.70
N ILE A 436 -9.14 -12.65 -2.63
CA ILE A 436 -10.61 -12.58 -2.70
C ILE A 436 -11.02 -11.24 -3.31
N MET A 437 -10.42 -10.13 -2.87
CA MET A 437 -10.68 -8.81 -3.46
C MET A 437 -10.41 -8.78 -4.97
N ASP A 438 -9.23 -9.25 -5.38
CA ASP A 438 -8.83 -9.25 -6.79
C ASP A 438 -9.64 -10.23 -7.65
N THR A 439 -10.23 -11.25 -7.02
CA THR A 439 -11.04 -12.27 -7.70
C THR A 439 -12.49 -11.87 -7.88
N GLN A 440 -13.09 -11.29 -6.86
CA GLN A 440 -14.52 -10.99 -6.85
C GLN A 440 -14.83 -9.55 -7.23
N PHE A 441 -13.92 -8.60 -6.98
CA PHE A 441 -14.23 -7.17 -7.00
C PHE A 441 -13.32 -6.34 -7.92
N ALA A 442 -12.34 -6.96 -8.60
CA ALA A 442 -11.46 -6.24 -9.53
C ALA A 442 -12.22 -5.72 -10.76
N PRO A 443 -12.15 -4.40 -11.06
CA PRO A 443 -12.82 -3.83 -12.21
C PRO A 443 -12.22 -4.37 -13.52
N GLY A 444 -13.09 -4.66 -14.49
CA GLY A 444 -12.70 -5.20 -15.80
C GLY A 444 -12.49 -6.72 -15.82
N ARG A 445 -12.60 -7.40 -14.68
CA ARG A 445 -12.69 -8.87 -14.63
C ARG A 445 -14.15 -9.28 -14.83
N GLY A 446 -14.38 -10.33 -15.63
CA GLY A 446 -15.69 -11.00 -15.66
C GLY A 446 -15.97 -11.74 -14.35
N PRO A 447 -17.18 -12.30 -14.15
CA PRO A 447 -17.48 -13.14 -13.00
C PRO A 447 -16.41 -14.23 -12.84
N PRO A 448 -15.87 -14.45 -11.63
CA PRO A 448 -14.83 -15.46 -11.45
C PRO A 448 -15.38 -16.84 -11.78
N ALA A 449 -14.52 -17.69 -12.34
CA ALA A 449 -14.93 -19.05 -12.67
C ALA A 449 -15.30 -19.81 -11.38
N PRO A 450 -16.33 -20.68 -11.38
CA PRO A 450 -16.72 -21.44 -10.18
C PRO A 450 -15.56 -22.21 -9.53
N ALA A 451 -14.61 -22.69 -10.34
CA ALA A 451 -13.40 -23.37 -9.88
C ALA A 451 -12.46 -22.45 -9.08
N GLU A 452 -12.33 -21.17 -9.46
CA GLU A 452 -11.49 -20.19 -8.73
C GLU A 452 -12.09 -19.87 -7.37
N VAL A 453 -13.42 -19.70 -7.31
CA VAL A 453 -14.15 -19.46 -6.06
C VAL A 453 -14.05 -20.69 -5.15
N ALA A 454 -14.24 -21.89 -5.69
CA ALA A 454 -14.08 -23.13 -4.94
C ALA A 454 -12.65 -23.30 -4.38
N ALA A 455 -11.63 -22.96 -5.17
CA ALA A 455 -10.24 -23.01 -4.73
C ALA A 455 -9.95 -22.02 -3.58
N LEU A 456 -10.47 -20.78 -3.65
CA LEU A 456 -10.34 -19.81 -2.57
C LEU A 456 -11.05 -20.28 -1.30
N LYS A 457 -12.26 -20.83 -1.43
CA LYS A 457 -13.00 -21.40 -0.30
C LYS A 457 -12.21 -22.55 0.36
N GLN A 458 -11.65 -23.45 -0.43
CA GLN A 458 -10.83 -24.55 0.10
C GLN A 458 -9.59 -24.04 0.83
N GLN A 459 -8.94 -23.01 0.32
CA GLN A 459 -7.78 -22.39 0.98
C GLN A 459 -8.15 -21.70 2.30
N LEU A 460 -9.32 -21.07 2.35
CA LEU A 460 -9.84 -20.44 3.55
C LEU A 460 -10.16 -21.49 4.64
N GLU A 461 -10.85 -22.59 4.29
CA GLU A 461 -11.10 -23.69 5.23
C GLU A 461 -9.78 -24.33 5.70
N LYS A 462 -8.83 -24.58 4.80
CA LYS A 462 -7.50 -25.09 5.17
C LYS A 462 -6.77 -24.15 6.13
N TRP A 463 -6.88 -22.84 5.93
CA TRP A 463 -6.32 -21.86 6.85
C TRP A 463 -6.98 -21.97 8.24
N ARG A 464 -8.32 -22.09 8.29
CA ARG A 464 -9.07 -22.27 9.55
C ARG A 464 -8.67 -23.54 10.29
N GLU A 465 -8.52 -24.66 9.59
CA GLU A 465 -8.04 -25.92 10.16
C GLU A 465 -6.61 -25.82 10.71
N SER A 466 -5.79 -24.93 10.13
CA SER A 466 -4.41 -24.67 10.56
C SER A 466 -4.27 -23.78 11.79
N LEU A 467 -5.39 -23.27 12.35
CA LEU A 467 -5.36 -22.44 13.56
C LEU A 467 -4.87 -23.28 14.75
N PRO A 468 -3.89 -22.79 15.54
CA PRO A 468 -3.48 -23.39 16.80
C PRO A 468 -4.62 -23.46 17.82
N ASP A 469 -4.49 -24.30 18.84
CA ASP A 469 -5.58 -24.57 19.79
C ASP A 469 -6.02 -23.34 20.60
N ASP A 470 -5.08 -22.45 20.95
CA ASP A 470 -5.36 -21.18 21.63
C ASP A 470 -6.12 -20.17 20.75
N MET A 471 -6.12 -20.36 19.43
CA MET A 471 -6.84 -19.56 18.43
C MET A 471 -8.15 -20.19 17.96
N ARG A 472 -8.55 -21.35 18.51
CA ARG A 472 -9.83 -22.00 18.18
C ARG A 472 -10.93 -21.48 19.11
N ARG A 473 -12.13 -21.27 18.58
CA ARG A 473 -13.28 -20.91 19.43
C ARG A 473 -13.55 -22.06 20.40
N GLY A 474 -13.60 -21.72 21.69
CA GLY A 474 -14.04 -22.65 22.74
C GLY A 474 -15.51 -23.05 22.55
N PRO A 475 -15.94 -24.17 23.16
CA PRO A 475 -17.32 -24.62 23.10
C PRO A 475 -18.29 -23.69 23.84
N ASP A 476 -17.81 -22.97 24.86
CA ASP A 476 -18.63 -22.13 25.74
C ASP A 476 -18.52 -20.62 25.39
N VAL A 477 -19.68 -19.95 25.45
CA VAL A 477 -19.80 -18.51 25.19
C VAL A 477 -19.14 -17.73 26.33
N GLY A 478 -17.98 -17.13 26.07
CA GLY A 478 -17.28 -16.23 27.01
C GLY A 478 -15.88 -16.67 27.41
N GLU A 479 -15.45 -17.88 27.06
CA GLU A 479 -14.09 -18.37 27.35
C GLU A 479 -13.05 -17.94 26.31
N SER A 480 -13.48 -17.55 25.11
CA SER A 480 -12.58 -17.17 24.03
C SER A 480 -11.96 -15.80 24.29
N SER A 481 -10.63 -15.70 24.13
CA SER A 481 -9.91 -14.43 24.19
C SER A 481 -10.42 -13.44 23.15
N VAL A 482 -10.11 -12.16 23.34
CA VAL A 482 -10.44 -11.11 22.37
C VAL A 482 -9.74 -11.38 21.02
N LEU A 483 -8.50 -11.88 21.04
CA LEU A 483 -7.74 -12.18 19.82
C LEU A 483 -8.37 -13.35 19.05
N THR A 484 -8.82 -14.39 19.75
CA THR A 484 -9.60 -15.48 19.16
C THR A 484 -10.92 -14.97 18.58
N CYS A 485 -11.60 -14.03 19.23
CA CYS A 485 -12.80 -13.44 18.63
C CYS A 485 -12.47 -12.65 17.35
N LEU A 486 -11.38 -11.87 17.35
CA LEU A 486 -10.97 -11.04 16.21
C LEU A 486 -10.51 -11.88 15.02
N ILE A 487 -9.76 -12.96 15.23
CA ILE A 487 -9.27 -13.80 14.13
C ILE A 487 -10.42 -14.53 13.43
N HIS A 488 -11.43 -14.96 14.19
CA HIS A 488 -12.65 -15.56 13.64
C HIS A 488 -13.67 -14.52 13.15
N LEU A 489 -13.43 -13.22 13.34
CA LEU A 489 -14.18 -12.15 12.66
C LEU A 489 -13.54 -11.83 11.31
N ALA A 490 -12.22 -12.02 11.18
CA ALA A 490 -11.50 -11.87 9.93
C ALA A 490 -11.76 -13.02 8.95
N TYR A 491 -11.96 -14.23 9.48
CA TYR A 491 -12.48 -15.40 8.75
C TYR A 491 -13.94 -15.22 8.36
#